data_AF-A0A2A4Q9W3-F1
#
_entry.id   AF-A0A2A4Q9W3-F1
#
_cell.length_a   1.000
_cell.length_b   1.000
_cell.length_c   1.000
_cell.angle_alpha   90.00
_cell.angle_beta   90.00
_cell.angle_gamma   90.00
#
_symmetry.space_group_name_H-M   'P 1'
#
loop_
_entity.id
_entity.type
_entity.pdbx_description
1 polymer ?
#
loop_
_entity_poly.entity_id
_entity_poly.type
_entity_poly.pdbx_seq_one_letter_code
_entity_poly.pdbx_strand_id
1 'polypeptide(L)'
;MELNDINEHGLVLLGCGKMGSAMLQGWLAQGLAPTSVYILDPKPSAWVQSLHDDAGLHLNTPLPAAPSVCVLAVKPQMMGDA
;
A
#
# COMPACT_ATOMS: atom_id res chain seq x y z
N MET A 1 -15.25 -6.49 -7.26
CA MET A 1 -14.44 -5.26 -7.28
C MET A 1 -13.31 -5.55 -8.22
N GLU A 2 -13.26 -4.83 -9.32
CA GLU A 2 -12.26 -5.05 -10.34
C GLU A 2 -10.99 -4.25 -9.98
N LEU A 3 -9.82 -4.70 -10.44
CA LEU A 3 -8.56 -3.94 -10.26
C LEU A 3 -8.66 -2.51 -10.83
N ASN A 4 -9.53 -2.28 -11.80
CA ASN A 4 -9.81 -0.95 -12.34
C ASN A 4 -10.34 0.02 -11.28
N ASP A 5 -11.26 -0.41 -10.43
CA ASP A 5 -11.83 0.44 -9.36
C ASP A 5 -10.73 0.84 -8.36
N ILE A 6 -9.80 -0.08 -8.09
CA ILE A 6 -8.65 0.15 -7.20
C ILE A 6 -7.65 1.09 -7.87
N ASN A 7 -7.37 0.90 -9.15
CA ASN A 7 -6.47 1.78 -9.90
C ASN A 7 -7.00 3.21 -9.98
N GLU A 8 -8.33 3.40 -9.97
CA GLU A 8 -8.97 4.72 -10.02
C GLU A 8 -9.03 5.41 -8.65
N HIS A 9 -9.41 4.70 -7.58
CA HIS A 9 -9.69 5.32 -6.28
C HIS A 9 -8.63 5.02 -5.20
N GLY A 10 -7.77 4.04 -5.45
CA GLY A 10 -6.59 3.73 -4.64
C GLY A 10 -6.76 2.55 -3.68
N LEU A 11 -5.61 1.92 -3.40
CA LEU A 11 -5.41 0.93 -2.33
C LEU A 11 -4.60 1.57 -1.20
N VAL A 12 -5.14 1.56 0.02
CA VAL A 12 -4.41 1.98 1.22
C VAL A 12 -3.94 0.76 1.99
N LEU A 13 -2.65 0.74 2.36
CA LEU A 13 -2.02 -0.24 3.24
C LEU A 13 -1.52 0.47 4.50
N LEU A 14 -2.14 0.20 5.64
CA LEU A 14 -1.59 0.61 6.94
C LEU A 14 -0.61 -0.47 7.40
N GLY A 15 0.68 -0.15 7.35
CA GLY A 15 1.80 -1.07 7.44
C GLY A 15 2.10 -1.75 6.09
N CYS A 16 3.36 -2.15 5.87
CA CYS A 16 3.75 -2.99 4.74
C CYS A 16 4.95 -3.89 5.09
N GLY A 17 4.80 -4.65 6.17
CA GLY A 17 5.75 -5.70 6.56
C GLY A 17 5.81 -6.87 5.55
N LYS A 18 6.43 -7.99 5.93
CA LYS A 18 6.67 -9.14 5.02
C LYS A 18 5.41 -9.61 4.28
N MET A 19 4.29 -9.79 4.99
CA MET A 19 3.03 -10.23 4.36
C MET A 19 2.42 -9.13 3.49
N GLY A 20 2.42 -7.87 3.94
CA GLY A 20 1.93 -6.74 3.15
C GLY A 20 2.69 -6.59 1.83
N SER A 21 4.03 -6.69 1.88
CA SER A 21 4.88 -6.66 0.70
C SER A 21 4.60 -7.83 -0.25
N ALA A 22 4.42 -9.05 0.28
CA ALA A 22 4.11 -10.22 -0.55
C ALA A 22 2.74 -10.12 -1.25
N MET A 23 1.72 -9.63 -0.54
CA MET A 23 0.41 -9.35 -1.14
C MET A 23 0.52 -8.27 -2.23
N LEU A 24 1.23 -7.17 -1.93
CA LEU A 24 1.46 -6.09 -2.88
C LEU A 24 2.18 -6.57 -4.14
N GLN A 25 3.22 -7.40 -4.02
CA GLN A 25 3.90 -8.02 -5.16
C GLN A 25 2.93 -8.80 -6.05
N GLY A 26 2.05 -9.60 -5.45
CA GLY A 26 1.02 -10.34 -6.18
C GLY A 26 0.06 -9.42 -6.93
N TRP A 27 -0.42 -8.36 -6.30
CA TRP A 27 -1.35 -7.42 -6.93
C TRP A 27 -0.69 -6.59 -8.04
N LEU A 28 0.55 -6.13 -7.84
CA LEU A 28 1.32 -5.46 -8.88
C LEU A 28 1.52 -6.37 -10.11
N ALA A 29 1.82 -7.65 -9.88
CA ALA A 29 1.94 -8.64 -10.96
C ALA A 29 0.60 -8.89 -11.70
N GLN A 30 -0.54 -8.61 -11.07
CA GLN A 30 -1.87 -8.71 -11.66
C GLN A 30 -2.36 -7.41 -12.32
N GLY A 31 -1.56 -6.33 -12.30
CA GLY A 31 -1.90 -5.07 -12.98
C GLY A 31 -2.41 -3.96 -12.06
N LEU A 32 -2.21 -4.05 -10.75
CA LEU A 32 -2.35 -2.91 -9.85
C LEU A 32 -1.30 -1.85 -10.22
N ALA A 33 -1.74 -0.62 -10.48
CA ALA A 33 -0.86 0.49 -10.79
C ALA A 33 -0.13 0.96 -9.52
N PRO A 34 1.20 1.04 -9.49
CA PRO A 34 1.94 1.51 -8.31
C PRO A 34 1.48 2.89 -7.81
N THR A 35 1.12 3.78 -8.73
CA THR A 35 0.60 5.13 -8.44
C THR A 35 -0.78 5.14 -7.79
N SER A 36 -1.49 4.01 -7.76
CA SER A 36 -2.76 3.87 -7.03
C SER A 36 -2.55 3.37 -5.59
N VAL A 37 -1.32 3.01 -5.22
CA VAL A 37 -0.99 2.41 -3.93
C VAL A 37 -0.49 3.47 -2.96
N TYR A 38 -1.09 3.46 -1.77
CA TYR A 38 -0.75 4.31 -0.63
C TYR A 38 -0.33 3.43 0.54
N ILE A 39 0.88 3.63 1.04
CA ILE A 39 1.41 2.91 2.20
C ILE A 39 1.71 3.90 3.31
N LEU A 40 1.17 3.64 4.51
CA LEU A 40 1.63 4.26 5.75
C LEU A 40 2.43 3.23 6.52
N ASP A 41 3.75 3.39 6.60
CA ASP A 41 4.63 2.46 7.32
C ASP A 41 5.74 3.26 8.03
N PRO A 42 5.87 3.15 9.37
CA PRO A 42 6.93 3.85 10.11
C PRO A 42 8.33 3.30 9.79
N LYS A 43 8.45 2.09 9.25
CA LYS A 43 9.71 1.41 8.93
C LYS A 43 9.58 0.66 7.59
N PRO A 44 9.41 1.38 6.47
CA PRO A 44 9.20 0.77 5.16
C PRO A 44 10.42 -0.04 4.74
N SER A 45 10.19 -1.18 4.10
CA SER A 45 11.29 -1.98 3.54
C SER A 45 11.98 -1.25 2.38
N ALA A 46 13.23 -1.62 2.09
CA ALA A 46 13.96 -1.06 0.94
C ALA A 46 13.22 -1.28 -0.40
N TRP A 47 12.46 -2.37 -0.53
CA TRP A 47 11.66 -2.65 -1.72
C TRP A 47 10.44 -1.71 -1.85
N VAL A 48 9.79 -1.38 -0.73
CA VAL A 48 8.71 -0.37 -0.73
C VAL A 48 9.26 1.02 -1.07
N GLN A 49 10.44 1.36 -0.53
CA GLN A 49 11.12 2.60 -0.86
C GLN A 49 11.47 2.68 -2.36
N SER A 50 12.00 1.61 -2.96
CA SER A 50 12.25 1.62 -4.41
C SER A 50 10.98 1.76 -5.24
N LEU A 51 9.84 1.19 -4.82
CA LEU A 51 8.57 1.42 -5.52
C LEU A 51 8.11 2.89 -5.45
N HIS A 52 8.38 3.57 -4.34
CA HIS A 52 8.11 4.99 -4.22
C HIS A 52 8.99 5.78 -5.20
N ASP A 53 10.30 5.54 -5.15
CA ASP A 53 11.29 6.29 -5.93
C ASP A 53 11.17 6.02 -7.45
N ASP A 54 10.98 4.76 -7.85
CA ASP A 54 11.07 4.34 -9.26
C ASP A 54 9.71 4.24 -9.95
N ALA A 55 8.63 3.96 -9.20
CA ALA A 55 7.32 3.64 -9.76
C ALA A 55 6.20 4.59 -9.32
N GLY A 56 6.50 5.56 -8.46
CA GLY A 56 5.53 6.58 -8.03
C GLY A 56 4.50 6.09 -7.03
N LEU A 57 4.80 5.02 -6.27
CA LEU A 57 3.98 4.61 -5.13
C LEU A 57 3.92 5.72 -4.07
N HIS A 58 2.77 5.94 -3.46
CA HIS A 58 2.61 6.93 -2.40
C HIS A 58 3.03 6.36 -1.05
N LEU A 59 4.13 6.86 -0.47
CA LEU A 59 4.67 6.39 0.81
C LEU A 59 4.62 7.51 1.85
N ASN A 60 3.93 7.27 2.97
CA ASN A 60 3.80 8.22 4.08
C ASN A 60 3.32 9.62 3.66
N THR A 61 2.46 9.68 2.64
CA THR A 61 1.81 10.89 2.15
C THR A 61 0.36 10.97 2.64
N PRO A 62 -0.34 12.11 2.47
CA PRO A 62 -1.78 12.17 2.67
C PRO A 62 -2.53 11.09 1.87
N LEU A 63 -3.58 10.54 2.47
CA LEU A 63 -4.41 9.49 1.89
C LEU A 63 -5.48 10.08 0.95
N PRO A 64 -5.96 9.31 -0.05
CA PRO A 64 -7.13 9.71 -0.84
C PRO A 64 -8.36 9.83 0.07
N ALA A 65 -9.28 10.74 -0.27
CA ALA A 65 -10.48 10.99 0.53
C ALA A 65 -11.45 9.80 0.55
N ALA A 66 -11.45 8.98 -0.51
CA ALA A 66 -12.35 7.84 -0.67
C ALA A 66 -11.62 6.67 -1.37
N PRO A 67 -10.77 5.90 -0.65
CA PRO A 67 -10.10 4.74 -1.23
C PRO A 67 -11.08 3.62 -1.54
N SER A 68 -10.80 2.84 -2.59
CA SER A 68 -11.56 1.62 -2.91
C SER A 68 -11.40 0.56 -1.83
N VAL A 69 -10.18 0.42 -1.29
CA VAL A 69 -9.86 -0.55 -0.25
C VAL A 69 -8.85 0.03 0.73
N CYS A 70 -9.05 -0.21 2.02
CA CYS A 70 -8.04 -0.05 3.06
C CYS A 70 -7.75 -1.39 3.72
N VAL A 71 -6.48 -1.79 3.72
CA VAL A 71 -6.00 -3.02 4.34
C VAL A 71 -5.17 -2.65 5.56
N LEU A 72 -5.60 -3.14 6.72
CA LEU A 72 -4.87 -3.04 7.97
C LEU A 72 -3.81 -4.16 8.00
N ALA A 73 -2.62 -3.86 7.48
CA ALA A 73 -1.50 -4.78 7.37
C ALA A 73 -0.49 -4.65 8.52
N VAL A 74 -0.97 -4.19 9.69
CA VAL A 74 -0.23 -4.14 10.95
C VAL A 74 -0.54 -5.36 11.82
N LYS A 75 0.40 -5.72 12.69
CA LYS A 75 0.12 -6.72 13.74
C LYS A 75 -0.77 -6.10 14.81
N PRO A 76 -1.79 -6.80 15.34
CA PRO A 76 -2.69 -6.25 16.36
C PRO A 76 -1.96 -5.67 17.58
N GLN A 77 -0.85 -6.29 17.98
CA GLN A 77 -0.05 -5.84 19.11
C GLN A 77 0.59 -4.45 18.91
N MET A 78 0.78 -4.03 17.66
CA MET A 78 1.37 -2.74 17.31
C MET A 78 0.31 -1.66 17.03
N MET A 79 -0.97 -2.02 16.93
CA MET A 79 -2.04 -1.12 16.52
C MET A 79 -2.36 -0.05 17.56
N GLY A 80 -2.02 -0.27 18.84
CA GLY A 80 -2.16 0.75 19.89
C GLY A 80 -1.12 1.87 19.81
N ASP A 81 -0.02 1.65 19.10
CA ASP A 81 1.11 2.58 18.95
C ASP A 81 1.24 3.13 17.52
N ALA A 82 0.35 2.73 16.61
CA ALA A 82 0.40 3.01 15.16
C ALA A 82 -0.48 4.18 14.75
#